data_AF-A0A7C5H503-F1
#
_entry.id   AF-A0A7C5H503-F1
#
_cell.length_a   1.000
_cell.length_b   1.000
_cell.length_c   1.000
_cell.angle_alpha   90.00
_cell.angle_beta   90.00
_cell.angle_gamma   90.00
#
_symmetry.space_group_name_H-M   'P 1'
#
loop_
_entity.id
_entity.type
_entity.pdbx_description
1 polymer ?
#
loop_
_entity_poly.entity_id
_entity_poly.type
_entity_poly.pdbx_seq_one_letter_code
_entity_poly.pdbx_strand_id
1 'polypeptide(L)' 'IHHNLLPLVSAMFVVSSPSPVKYALNYLGFSVGKPRLPLVEPDEKSKALIEQTLKAYKVDLPIG' A
#
# COMPACT_ATOMS: atom_id res chain seq x y z
N ILE A 1 4.06 18.10 -9.02
CA ILE A 1 3.24 16.86 -9.00
C ILE A 1 4.12 15.62 -8.80
N HIS A 2 5.13 15.37 -9.65
CA HIS A 2 5.99 14.17 -9.54
C HIS A 2 6.71 14.01 -8.19
N HIS A 3 7.27 15.08 -7.61
CA HIS A 3 7.99 15.01 -6.33
C HIS A 3 7.08 14.66 -5.14
N ASN A 4 5.81 15.06 -5.20
CA ASN A 4 4.86 14.82 -4.12
C ASN A 4 4.34 13.37 -4.14
N LEU A 5 4.38 12.68 -5.28
CA LEU A 5 3.94 11.29 -5.41
C LEU A 5 5.08 10.29 -5.26
N LEU A 6 6.32 10.74 -5.40
CA LEU A 6 7.50 9.88 -5.33
C LEU A 6 7.55 9.06 -4.03
N PRO A 7 7.28 9.61 -2.83
CA PRO A 7 7.28 8.80 -1.60
C PRO A 7 6.20 7.71 -1.61
N LEU A 8 5.02 8.02 -2.15
CA LEU A 8 3.93 7.05 -2.29
C LEU A 8 4.31 5.92 -3.24
N VAL A 9 4.86 6.25 -4.42
CA VAL A 9 5.32 5.26 -5.39
C VAL A 9 6.43 4.39 -4.79
N SER A 10 7.44 4.99 -4.15
CA SER A 10 8.50 4.23 -3.49
C SER A 10 7.96 3.28 -2.43
N ALA A 11 6.98 3.70 -1.62
CA ALA A 11 6.35 2.83 -0.62
C ALA A 11 5.56 1.67 -1.25
N MET A 12 4.89 1.89 -2.38
CA MET A 12 4.15 0.83 -3.10
C MET A 12 5.06 -0.19 -3.80
N PHE A 13 6.35 0.09 -3.92
CA PHE A 13 7.36 -0.78 -4.53
C PHE A 13 8.47 -1.17 -3.55
N VAL A 14 8.25 -1.02 -2.24
CA VAL A 14 9.23 -1.40 -1.19
C VAL A 14 9.56 -2.89 -1.23
N VAL A 15 8.58 -3.73 -1.60
CA VAL A 15 8.76 -5.15 -1.92
C VAL A 15 8.03 -5.46 -3.23
N SER A 16 8.17 -6.70 -3.71
CA SER A 16 7.59 -7.14 -4.99
C SER A 16 6.11 -6.80 -5.13
N SER A 17 5.77 -6.06 -6.19
CA SER A 17 4.38 -5.82 -6.58
C SER A 17 3.69 -7.14 -6.96
N PRO A 18 2.38 -7.32 -6.69
CA PRO A 18 1.40 -6.37 -6.15
C PRO A 18 1.19 -6.43 -4.62
N SER A 19 2.07 -7.08 -3.85
CA SER A 19 1.85 -7.28 -2.40
C SER A 19 1.66 -5.96 -1.61
N PRO A 20 2.50 -4.92 -1.76
CA PRO A 20 2.32 -3.65 -1.02
C PRO A 20 1.02 -2.94 -1.35
N VAL A 21 0.64 -2.94 -2.63
CA VAL A 21 -0.57 -2.27 -3.11
C VAL A 21 -1.81 -2.96 -2.56
N LYS A 22 -1.83 -4.29 -2.56
CA LYS A 22 -2.93 -5.05 -1.93
C LYS A 22 -3.04 -4.77 -0.44
N TYR A 23 -1.90 -4.71 0.27
CA TYR A 23 -1.89 -4.35 1.68
C TYR A 23 -2.43 -2.94 1.91
N ALA A 24 -1.96 -1.96 1.15
CA ALA A 24 -2.40 -0.56 1.23
C ALA A 24 -3.90 -0.42 1.00
N LEU A 25 -4.45 -1.09 -0.02
CA LEU A 25 -5.88 -1.06 -0.32
C LEU A 25 -6.71 -1.70 0.81
N ASN A 26 -6.30 -2.86 1.33
CA ASN A 26 -6.97 -3.45 2.49
C ASN A 26 -6.89 -2.55 3.73
N TYR A 27 -5.75 -1.89 3.97
CA TYR A 27 -5.57 -0.93 5.07
C TYR A 27 -6.49 0.29 4.95
N LEU A 28 -6.68 0.79 3.73
CA LEU A 28 -7.59 1.90 3.42
C LEU A 28 -9.07 1.50 3.44
N GLY A 29 -9.39 0.22 3.69
CA GLY A 29 -10.77 -0.28 3.77
C GLY A 29 -11.32 -0.88 2.48
N PHE A 30 -10.55 -0.93 1.39
CA PHE A 30 -10.97 -1.62 0.17
C PHE A 30 -10.88 -3.13 0.36
N SER A 31 -11.96 -3.85 0.05
CA SER A 31 -11.98 -5.32 0.11
C SER A 31 -11.31 -5.93 -1.13
N VAL A 32 -9.98 -6.00 -1.14
CA VAL A 32 -9.20 -6.62 -2.24
C VAL A 32 -8.72 -8.04 -1.94
N GLY A 33 -9.03 -8.52 -0.74
CA GLY A 33 -8.66 -9.85 -0.26
C GLY A 33 -7.17 -10.02 -0.01
N LYS A 34 -6.79 -11.21 0.46
CA LYS A 34 -5.39 -11.54 0.77
C LYS A 34 -4.60 -11.89 -0.51
N PRO A 35 -3.28 -11.66 -0.54
CA PRO A 35 -2.39 -12.23 -1.55
C PRO A 35 -2.58 -13.75 -1.64
N ARG A 36 -2.56 -14.28 -2.87
CA ARG A 36 -2.56 -15.72 -3.12
C ARG A 36 -1.12 -16.15 -3.42
N LEU A 37 -0.75 -17.35 -2.99
CA LEU A 37 0.56 -17.90 -3.30
C LEU A 37 0.85 -17.84 -4.82
N PRO A 38 2.09 -17.55 -5.24
CA PRO A 38 3.31 -17.44 -4.41
C PRO A 38 3.48 -16.09 -3.69
N LEU A 39 2.54 -15.15 -3.85
CA LEU A 39 2.62 -13.84 -3.21
C LEU A 39 2.21 -13.92 -1.75
N VAL A 40 3.00 -13.29 -0.89
CA VAL A 40 2.77 -13.22 0.56
C VAL A 40 2.55 -11.76 0.99
N GLU A 41 2.02 -11.59 2.19
CA GLU A 41 1.91 -10.29 2.83
C GLU A 41 3.30 -9.66 3.03
N PRO A 42 3.44 -8.32 2.94
CA PRO A 42 4.69 -7.65 3.29
C PRO A 42 5.10 -7.93 4.74
N ASP A 43 6.38 -7.79 5.05
CA ASP A 43 6.89 -7.89 6.42
C ASP A 43 6.46 -6.66 7.26
N GLU A 44 6.60 -6.76 8.58
CA GLU A 44 6.16 -5.71 9.51
C GLU A 44 6.80 -4.35 9.25
N LYS A 45 8.07 -4.34 8.83
CA LYS A 45 8.80 -3.12 8.48
C LYS A 45 8.21 -2.46 7.23
N SER A 46 7.95 -3.23 6.18
CA SER A 46 7.31 -2.70 4.96
C SER A 46 5.89 -2.22 5.22
N LYS A 47 5.11 -2.94 6.04
CA LYS A 47 3.76 -2.52 6.45
C LYS A 47 3.78 -1.17 7.16
N ALA A 48 4.65 -1.01 8.16
CA ALA A 48 4.80 0.24 8.89
C ALA A 48 5.18 1.41 7.96
N LEU A 49 6.09 1.18 7.00
CA LEU A 49 6.46 2.19 6.01
C LEU A 49 5.26 2.58 5.12
N ILE A 50 4.50 1.60 4.64
CA ILE A 50 3.30 1.82 3.82
C ILE A 50 2.28 2.65 4.58
N GLU A 51 1.95 2.27 5.82
CA GLU A 51 0.98 2.98 6.65
C GLU A 51 1.40 4.41 6.98
N GLN A 52 2.68 4.60 7.35
CA GLN A 52 3.22 5.93 7.62
C GLN A 52 3.15 6.82 6.38
N THR A 53 3.47 6.26 5.21
CA THR A 53 3.38 6.98 3.94
C THR A 53 1.93 7.34 3.65
N LEU A 54 0.99 6.39 3.77
CA LEU A 54 -0.44 6.61 3.51
C LEU A 54 -1.04 7.69 4.40
N LYS A 55 -0.64 7.80 5.66
CA LYS A 55 -1.10 8.88 6.57
C LYS A 55 -0.75 10.29 6.09
N ALA A 56 0.30 10.42 5.27
CA ALA A 56 0.67 11.71 4.68
C ALA A 56 -0.18 12.08 3.45
N TYR A 57 -1.02 11.17 2.94
CA TYR A 57 -1.89 11.40 1.78
C TYR A 57 -3.36 11.30 2.18
N LYS A 58 -4.17 12.19 1.60
CA LYS A 58 -5.62 12.08 1.68
C LYS A 58 -6.11 11.23 0.51
N VAL A 59 -6.73 10.10 0.80
CA VAL A 59 -7.43 9.28 -0.19
C VAL A 59 -8.92 9.64 -0.13
N ASP A 60 -9.43 10.20 -1.22
CA ASP A 60 -10.81 10.70 -1.36
C ASP A 60 -11.72 9.75 -2.16
N LEU A 61 -11.26 8.54 -2.42
CA LEU A 61 -12.02 7.50 -3.09
C LEU A 61 -13.11 6.93 -2.17
N PRO A 62 -14.33 6.72 -2.68
CA PRO A 62 -15.39 6.07 -1.92
C PRO A 62 -15.00 4.61 -1.63
N ILE A 63 -15.17 4.20 -0.37
CA ILE A 63 -15.11 2.80 0.03
C ILE A 63 -16.53 2.26 -0.15
N GLY A 64 -16.68 1.22 -0.99
CA GLY A 64 -17.97 0.63 -1.34
C GLY A 64 -18.65 -0.11 -0.20
#